data_AF-A0A4Y2EYF9-F1
#
_entry.id   AF-A0A4Y2EYF9-F1
#
_cell.length_a   1.000
_cell.length_b   1.000
_cell.length_c   1.000
_cell.angle_alpha   90.00
_cell.angle_beta   90.00
_cell.angle_gamma   90.00
#
_symmetry.space_group_name_H-M   'P 1'
#
loop_
_entity.id
_entity.type
_entity.pdbx_description
1 polymer ?
#
loop_
_entity_poly.entity_id
_entity_poly.type
_entity_poly.pdbx_seq_one_letter_code
_entity_poly.pdbx_strand_id
1 'polypeptide(L)'
;MEFDLKSFWEHESIPNDIPLSLCEDMYAKTATRTEAGRYIVTLPFESPTELGNTKTLPLKCFYRLEGKFYRDPILKTQYLEFMRDYLKLNHMELVPDSENFALWSPFLKF
;
A
#
# COMPACT_ATOMS: atom_id res chain seq x y z
N MET A 1 -4.34 22.07 -15.36
CA MET A 1 -5.10 21.65 -14.17
C MET A 1 -4.62 22.58 -13.07
N GLU A 2 -5.38 23.64 -12.82
CA GLU A 2 -5.03 24.66 -11.84
C GLU A 2 -5.46 24.14 -10.47
N PHE A 3 -4.48 23.84 -9.62
CA PHE A 3 -4.74 23.38 -8.26
C PHE A 3 -5.18 24.60 -7.47
N ASP A 4 -6.46 24.65 -7.08
CA ASP A 4 -6.99 25.75 -6.29
C ASP A 4 -6.32 25.75 -4.90
N LEU A 5 -5.33 26.62 -4.75
CA LEU A 5 -4.56 26.77 -3.53
C LEU A 5 -5.46 27.05 -2.33
N LYS A 6 -6.61 27.71 -2.55
CA LYS A 6 -7.58 28.00 -1.49
C LYS A 6 -8.20 26.71 -0.94
N SER A 7 -8.64 25.80 -1.81
CA SER A 7 -9.24 24.53 -1.41
C SER A 7 -8.25 23.63 -0.66
N PHE A 8 -6.98 23.67 -1.06
CA PHE A 8 -5.90 22.97 -0.35
C PHE A 8 -5.71 23.49 1.08
N TRP A 9 -5.59 24.81 1.25
CA TRP A 9 -5.43 25.42 2.57
C TRP A 9 -6.68 25.28 3.45
N GLU A 10 -7.88 25.25 2.88
CA GLU A 10 -9.12 24.95 3.62
C GLU A 10 -9.14 23.51 4.16
N HIS A 11 -8.57 22.54 3.43
CA HIS A 11 -8.48 21.14 3.88
C HIS A 11 -7.36 20.89 4.90
N GLU A 12 -6.23 21.60 4.79
CA GLU A 12 -5.15 21.51 5.79
C GLU A 12 -5.38 22.40 7.02
N SER A 13 -6.35 23.32 6.96
CA SER A 13 -6.70 24.17 8.10
C SER A 13 -7.30 23.33 9.22
N ILE A 14 -6.65 23.41 10.38
CA ILE A 14 -7.17 22.85 11.62
C ILE A 14 -8.33 23.75 12.11
N PRO A 15 -9.44 23.18 12.63
CA PRO A 15 -10.48 23.98 13.27
C PRO A 15 -9.92 24.87 14.39
N ASN A 16 -10.33 26.13 14.45
CA ASN A 16 -9.82 27.08 15.45
C ASN A 16 -10.30 26.77 16.89
N ASP A 17 -11.35 25.96 17.05
CA ASP A 17 -12.01 25.70 18.34
C ASP A 17 -11.67 24.33 18.95
N ILE A 18 -10.54 23.72 18.57
CA ILE A 18 -10.11 22.46 19.20
C ILE A 18 -9.70 22.75 20.66
N PRO A 19 -10.34 22.11 21.66
CA PRO A 19 -9.95 22.27 23.05
C PRO A 19 -8.51 21.81 23.27
N LEU A 20 -7.72 22.61 23.99
CA LEU A 20 -6.34 22.25 24.36
C LEU A 20 -6.24 20.87 25.03
N SER A 21 -7.24 20.51 25.84
CA SER A 21 -7.30 19.19 26.49
C SER A 21 -7.32 18.03 25.49
N LEU A 22 -7.94 18.19 24.32
CA LEU A 22 -7.97 17.16 23.28
C LEU A 22 -6.58 17.00 22.64
N CYS A 23 -5.87 18.11 22.42
CA CYS A 23 -4.49 18.10 21.91
C CYS A 23 -3.54 17.43 22.90
N GLU A 24 -3.65 17.74 24.19
CA GLU A 24 -2.85 17.13 25.26
C GLU A 24 -3.10 15.63 25.36
N ASP A 25 -4.38 15.21 25.32
CA ASP A 25 -4.75 13.79 25.33
C ASP A 25 -4.21 13.04 24.10
N MET A 26 -4.30 13.63 22.91
CA MET A 26 -3.74 13.05 21.69
C MET A 26 -2.23 12.95 21.77
N TYR A 27 -1.55 14.00 22.25
CA TYR A 27 -0.11 14.00 22.42
C TYR A 27 0.34 12.92 23.41
N ALA A 28 -0.32 12.80 24.57
CA ALA A 28 0.00 11.77 25.55
C ALA A 28 -0.22 10.34 25.03
N LYS A 29 -1.19 10.13 24.12
CA LYS A 29 -1.49 8.83 23.51
C LYS A 29 -0.56 8.47 22.36
N THR A 30 -0.07 9.45 21.60
CA THR A 30 0.64 9.22 20.32
C THR A 30 2.12 9.54 20.37
N ALA A 31 2.55 10.46 21.25
CA ALA A 31 3.92 10.91 21.33
C ALA A 31 4.67 10.27 22.50
N THR A 32 5.85 9.75 22.22
CA THR A 32 6.80 9.26 23.24
C THR A 32 8.17 9.89 23.02
N ARG A 33 8.95 10.04 24.09
CA ARG A 33 10.29 10.64 24.03
C ARG A 33 11.35 9.59 24.32
N THR A 34 12.31 9.47 23.42
CA THR A 34 13.49 8.60 23.57
C THR A 34 14.50 9.20 24.56
N GLU A 35 15.38 8.35 25.11
CA GLU A 35 16.48 8.78 26.00
C GLU A 35 17.43 9.78 25.34
N ALA A 36 17.59 9.71 24.02
CA ALA A 36 18.35 10.67 23.22
C ALA A 36 17.59 11.99 22.93
N GLY A 37 16.40 12.17 23.49
CA GLY A 37 15.60 13.39 23.40
C GLY A 37 14.76 13.52 22.12
N ARG A 38 14.71 12.52 21.24
CA ARG A 38 13.86 12.53 20.04
C ARG A 38 12.42 12.12 20.35
N TYR A 39 11.46 12.74 19.67
CA TYR A 39 10.04 12.36 19.74
C TYR A 39 9.71 11.30 18.70
N ILE A 40 8.96 10.29 19.12
CA ILE A 40 8.34 9.27 18.28
C ILE A 40 6.83 9.52 18.33
N VAL A 41 6.20 9.76 17.18
CA VAL A 41 4.77 10.01 17.07
C VAL A 41 4.12 8.88 16.30
N THR A 42 3.16 8.21 16.92
CA THR A 42 2.32 7.19 16.27
C THR A 42 1.22 7.89 15.50
N LEU A 43 1.20 7.73 14.18
CA LEU A 43 0.10 8.20 13.36
C LEU A 43 -1.18 7.44 13.73
N PRO A 44 -2.33 8.13 13.86
CA PRO A 44 -3.60 7.49 14.15
C PRO A 44 -4.12 6.78 12.90
N PHE A 45 -3.52 5.64 12.57
CA PHE A 45 -4.13 4.71 11.65
C PHE A 45 -5.29 4.03 12.38
N GLU A 46 -6.44 3.94 11.71
CA GLU A 46 -7.50 3.05 12.17
C GLU A 46 -6.94 1.62 12.29
N SER A 47 -7.46 0.84 13.24
CA SER A 47 -7.15 -0.59 13.30
C SER A 47 -7.30 -1.17 11.91
N PRO A 48 -6.32 -1.93 11.39
CA PRO A 48 -6.36 -2.39 10.02
C PRO A 48 -7.69 -3.09 9.82
N THR A 49 -8.58 -2.49 9.02
CA THR A 49 -9.81 -3.14 8.60
C THR A 49 -9.38 -4.48 8.02
N GLU A 50 -10.00 -5.57 8.47
CA GLU A 50 -9.77 -6.86 7.86
C GLU A 50 -9.95 -6.68 6.35
N LEU A 51 -8.84 -6.69 5.62
CA LEU A 51 -8.84 -6.72 4.17
C LEU A 51 -9.62 -7.99 3.86
N GLY A 52 -10.89 -7.83 3.47
CA GLY A 52 -11.82 -8.94 3.26
C GLY A 52 -11.32 -9.86 2.14
N ASN A 53 -12.22 -10.55 1.45
CA ASN A 53 -11.80 -11.49 0.41
C ASN A 53 -11.25 -10.76 -0.85
N THR A 54 -9.98 -10.35 -0.79
CA THR A 54 -9.25 -9.60 -1.81
C THR A 54 -8.81 -10.44 -3.00
N LYS A 55 -8.94 -11.78 -2.92
CA LYS A 55 -8.62 -12.74 -4.00
C LYS A 55 -9.24 -12.36 -5.34
N THR A 56 -10.43 -11.76 -5.30
CA THR A 56 -11.22 -11.47 -6.50
C THR A 56 -10.57 -10.45 -7.44
N LEU A 57 -9.83 -9.47 -6.91
CA LEU A 57 -9.22 -8.42 -7.71
C LEU A 57 -7.94 -8.89 -8.44
N PRO A 58 -6.94 -9.51 -7.77
CA PRO A 58 -5.77 -10.06 -8.44
C PRO A 58 -6.12 -11.11 -9.50
N LEU A 59 -7.10 -11.99 -9.22
CA LEU A 59 -7.55 -12.99 -10.19
C LEU A 59 -8.17 -12.35 -11.44
N LYS A 60 -9.01 -11.31 -11.28
CA LYS A 60 -9.55 -10.56 -12.43
C LYS A 60 -8.44 -9.89 -13.24
N CYS A 61 -7.43 -9.31 -12.57
CA CYS A 61 -6.28 -8.72 -13.24
C CYS A 61 -5.48 -9.79 -14.01
N PHE A 62 -5.27 -10.96 -13.41
CA PHE A 62 -4.60 -12.09 -14.04
C PHE A 62 -5.32 -12.53 -15.32
N TYR A 63 -6.64 -12.76 -15.27
CA TYR A 63 -7.40 -13.17 -16.47
C TYR A 63 -7.40 -12.10 -17.56
N ARG A 64 -7.40 -10.81 -17.20
CA ARG A 64 -7.25 -9.71 -18.18
C ARG A 64 -5.87 -9.75 -18.85
N LEU A 65 -4.82 -10.01 -18.07
CA LEU A 65 -3.45 -10.13 -18.56
C LEU A 65 -3.33 -11.32 -19.54
N GLU A 66 -3.85 -12.49 -19.16
CA GLU A 66 -3.90 -13.68 -20.01
C GLU A 66 -4.67 -13.42 -21.32
N GLY A 67 -5.81 -12.74 -21.26
CA GLY A 67 -6.56 -12.34 -22.44
C GLY A 67 -5.77 -11.40 -23.37
N LYS A 68 -4.94 -10.52 -22.79
CA LYS A 68 -4.04 -9.63 -23.56
C LYS A 68 -2.92 -10.44 -24.21
N PHE A 69 -2.32 -11.38 -23.49
CA PHE A 69 -1.28 -12.28 -24.00
C PHE A 69 -1.77 -13.20 -25.10
N TYR A 70 -3.03 -13.64 -25.04
CA TYR A 70 -3.62 -14.43 -26.11
C TYR A 70 -3.74 -13.63 -27.42
N ARG A 71 -4.10 -12.34 -27.32
CA ARG A 71 -4.22 -11.46 -28.49
C ARG A 71 -2.88 -10.98 -29.03
N ASP A 72 -1.87 -10.90 -28.15
CA ASP A 72 -0.53 -10.44 -28.48
C ASP A 72 0.55 -11.38 -27.91
N PRO A 73 0.98 -12.38 -28.70
CA PRO A 73 2.02 -13.33 -28.29
C PRO A 73 3.41 -12.69 -28.11
N ILE A 74 3.68 -11.57 -28.79
CA ILE A 74 4.96 -10.86 -28.67
C ILE A 74 5.05 -10.24 -27.28
N LEU A 75 3.98 -9.56 -26.86
CA LEU A 75 3.87 -9.01 -25.50
C LEU A 75 4.02 -10.09 -24.43
N LYS A 76 3.42 -11.27 -24.64
CA LYS A 76 3.57 -12.40 -23.71
C LYS A 76 5.05 -12.78 -23.53
N THR A 77 5.77 -12.89 -24.64
CA THR A 77 7.19 -13.28 -24.64
C THR A 77 8.04 -12.26 -23.89
N GLN A 78 7.87 -10.96 -24.20
CA GLN A 78 8.58 -9.88 -23.52
C GLN A 78 8.28 -9.82 -22.02
N TYR A 79 7.01 -10.02 -21.63
CA TYR A 79 6.63 -10.08 -20.23
C TYR A 79 7.31 -11.23 -19.49
N LEU A 80 7.33 -12.43 -20.10
CA LEU A 80 7.98 -13.60 -19.50
C LEU A 80 9.50 -13.42 -19.37
N GLU A 81 10.15 -12.81 -20.35
CA GLU A 81 11.58 -12.47 -20.30
C GLU A 81 11.86 -11.50 -19.14
N PHE A 82 11.06 -10.43 -19.02
CA PHE A 82 11.17 -9.48 -17.92
C PHE A 82 11.00 -10.16 -16.56
N MET A 83 9.95 -10.96 -16.37
CA MET A 83 9.69 -11.65 -15.09
C MET A 83 10.84 -12.58 -14.71
N ARG A 84 11.46 -13.25 -15.69
CA ARG A 84 12.63 -14.11 -15.46
C ARG A 84 13.83 -13.30 -14.97
N ASP A 85 14.10 -12.15 -15.56
CA ASP A 85 15.22 -11.31 -15.15
C ASP A 85 14.95 -10.64 -13.81
N TYR A 86 13.69 -10.27 -13.54
CA TYR A 86 13.25 -9.73 -12.26
C TYR A 86 13.44 -10.75 -11.11
N LEU A 87 13.15 -12.03 -11.36
CA LEU A 87 13.45 -13.13 -10.45
C LEU A 87 14.96 -13.32 -10.24
N LYS A 88 15.76 -13.29 -11.31
CA LYS A 88 17.23 -13.40 -11.20
C LYS A 88 17.87 -12.26 -10.41
N LEU A 89 17.31 -11.06 -10.50
CA LEU A 89 17.75 -9.89 -9.72
C LEU A 89 17.33 -9.98 -8.24
N ASN A 90 16.66 -11.06 -7.84
CA ASN A 90 16.20 -11.29 -6.48
C ASN A 90 15.23 -10.18 -6.00
N HIS A 91 14.54 -9.54 -6.95
CA HIS A 91 13.46 -8.58 -6.69
C HIS A 91 12.11 -9.28 -6.49
N MET A 92 12.11 -10.61 -6.56
CA MET A 92 10.91 -11.42 -6.47
C MET A 92 11.27 -12.84 -6.01
N GLU A 93 10.40 -13.45 -5.22
CA GLU A 93 10.55 -14.83 -4.74
C GLU A 93 9.25 -15.64 -4.93
N LEU A 94 9.38 -16.96 -4.97
CA LEU A 94 8.23 -17.85 -4.99
C LEU A 94 7.53 -17.82 -3.63
N VAL A 95 6.21 -17.70 -3.67
CA VAL A 95 5.40 -17.75 -2.44
C VAL A 95 5.41 -19.20 -1.93
N PRO A 96 5.82 -19.46 -0.68
CA PRO A 96 5.80 -20.81 -0.11
C PRO A 96 4.37 -21.29 0.14
N ASP A 97 4.12 -22.59 -0.03
CA ASP A 97 2.79 -23.21 0.11
C ASP A 97 2.17 -23.02 1.50
N SER A 98 2.99 -22.76 2.52
CA SER A 98 2.57 -22.47 3.89
C SER A 98 1.94 -21.08 4.05
N GLU A 99 2.20 -20.16 3.14
CA GLU A 99 1.71 -18.80 3.20
C GLU A 99 0.52 -18.61 2.24
N ASN A 100 -0.70 -18.61 2.79
CA ASN A 100 -1.93 -18.37 2.03
C ASN A 100 -2.07 -16.87 1.73
N PHE A 101 -1.23 -16.34 0.84
CA PHE A 101 -1.40 -14.99 0.28
C PHE A 101 -2.54 -14.99 -0.73
N ALA A 102 -3.74 -15.01 -0.18
CA ALA A 102 -4.97 -14.61 -0.83
C ALA A 102 -4.91 -13.23 -1.52
N LEU A 103 -3.88 -12.43 -1.22
CA LEU A 103 -3.88 -11.00 -1.45
C LEU A 103 -3.05 -10.57 -2.66
N TRP A 104 -1.98 -11.29 -3.06
CA TRP A 104 -1.10 -10.85 -4.15
C TRP A 104 -0.60 -12.05 -4.95
N SER A 105 -0.78 -11.96 -6.27
CA SER A 105 -0.36 -12.86 -7.37
C SER A 105 -0.12 -14.35 -7.03
N PRO A 106 -0.80 -15.32 -7.70
CA PRO A 106 -0.72 -16.74 -7.37
C PRO A 106 0.65 -17.42 -7.48
N PHE A 107 1.72 -16.71 -7.84
CA PHE A 107 3.03 -17.33 -8.05
C PHE A 107 4.22 -16.58 -7.45
N LEU A 108 4.14 -15.28 -7.14
CA LEU A 108 5.36 -14.49 -6.87
C LEU A 108 5.15 -13.31 -5.88
N LYS A 109 6.09 -13.19 -4.91
CA LYS A 109 6.19 -12.15 -3.85
C LYS A 109 7.27 -11.13 -4.23
N PHE A 110 7.08 -9.85 -3.96
CA PHE A 110 8.06 -8.76 -4.20
C PHE A 110 8.75 -8.37 -2.89
#